data_AF-A0A661M924-F1
#
_entry.id   AF-A0A661M924-F1
#
_cell.length_a   1.000
_cell.length_b   1.000
_cell.length_c   1.000
_cell.angle_alpha   90.00
_cell.angle_beta   90.00
_cell.angle_gamma   90.00
#
_symmetry.space_group_name_H-M   'P 1'
#
loop_
_entity.id
_entity.type
_entity.pdbx_description
1 polymer ?
#
loop_
_entity_poly.entity_id
_entity_poly.type
_entity_poly.pdbx_seq_one_letter_code
_entity_poly.pdbx_strand_id
1 'polypeptide(L)' 'MRTNIVIDDELMNEALRLTKLKTKRAVVEAGLNLLVQVKKQEQIKKLRGKLKWDGDLEAMRSDQ' A
#
# COMPACT_ATOMS: atom_id res chain seq x y z
N MET A 1 16.53 11.42 11.28
CA MET A 1 16.08 11.73 12.65
C MET A 1 16.15 10.45 13.48
N ARG A 2 16.67 10.50 14.70
CA ARG A 2 16.71 9.35 15.62
C ARG A 2 15.52 9.46 16.57
N THR A 3 14.70 8.42 16.63
CA THR A 3 13.48 8.40 17.45
C THR A 3 13.41 7.08 18.20
N ASN A 4 13.00 7.12 19.46
CA ASN A 4 12.72 5.92 20.25
C ASN A 4 11.22 5.65 20.17
N ILE A 5 10.84 4.47 19.66
CA ILE A 5 9.46 4.03 19.52
C ILE A 5 9.35 2.58 20.01
N VAL A 6 8.23 2.27 20.66
CA VAL A 6 7.90 0.91 21.11
C VAL A 6 7.18 0.22 19.96
N ILE A 7 7.69 -0.93 19.52
CA ILE A 7 7.11 -1.76 18.46
C ILE A 7 7.04 -3.19 19.01
N ASP A 8 5.97 -3.90 18.66
CA ASP A 8 5.84 -5.32 18.92
C ASP A 8 7.00 -6.12 18.28
N ASP A 9 7.68 -6.94 19.09
CA ASP A 9 8.85 -7.69 18.63
C ASP A 9 8.48 -8.86 17.71
N GLU A 10 7.32 -9.50 17.90
CA GLU A 10 6.86 -10.57 17.00
C GLU A 10 6.60 -10.01 15.61
N LEU A 11 5.91 -8.87 15.53
CA LEU A 11 5.66 -8.15 14.28
C LEU A 11 6.96 -7.76 13.58
N MET A 12 7.93 -7.20 14.32
CA MET A 12 9.22 -6.79 13.74
C MET A 12 10.01 -8.00 13.24
N ASN A 13 10.00 -9.11 13.97
CA ASN A 13 10.70 -10.34 13.58
C ASN A 13 10.06 -10.97 12.33
N GLU A 14 8.73 -10.99 12.26
CA GLU A 14 8.01 -11.44 11.08
C GLU A 14 8.32 -10.57 9.87
N ALA A 15 8.28 -9.24 10.03
CA ALA A 15 8.59 -8.32 8.96
C ALA A 15 10.04 -8.46 8.47
N LEU A 16 11.02 -8.63 9.36
CA LEU A 16 12.40 -8.93 8.97
C LEU A 16 12.52 -10.23 8.18
N ARG A 17 11.84 -11.30 8.62
CA ARG A 17 11.84 -12.61 7.95
C ARG A 17 11.23 -12.54 6.56
N LEU A 18 10.07 -11.88 6.41
CA LEU A 18 9.35 -11.79 5.15
C LEU A 18 10.03 -10.86 4.14
N THR A 19 10.54 -9.72 4.61
CA THR A 19 11.19 -8.73 3.73
C THR A 19 12.66 -9.04 3.44
N LYS A 20 13.27 -9.95 4.21
CA LYS A 20 14.71 -10.29 4.17
C LYS A 20 15.62 -9.08 4.39
N LEU A 21 15.11 -8.03 5.03
CA LEU A 21 15.87 -6.83 5.34
C LEU A 21 16.75 -7.07 6.57
N LYS A 22 17.93 -6.44 6.58
CA LYS A 22 18.97 -6.70 7.60
C LYS A 22 18.76 -5.95 8.91
N THR A 23 17.97 -4.88 8.93
CA THR A 23 17.89 -3.97 10.09
C THR A 23 16.46 -3.56 10.38
N LYS A 24 16.13 -3.40 11.67
CA LYS A 24 14.83 -2.85 12.12
C LYS A 24 14.54 -1.49 11.45
N ARG A 25 15.56 -0.63 11.30
CA ARG A 25 15.44 0.66 10.60
C ARG A 25 14.96 0.49 9.16
N ALA A 26 15.57 -0.41 8.39
CA ALA A 26 15.21 -0.63 6.99
C ALA A 26 13.76 -1.13 6.85
N VAL A 27 13.31 -2.01 7.76
CA VAL A 27 11.92 -2.48 7.79
C VAL A 27 10.95 -1.34 8.09
N VAL A 28 11.25 -0.51 9.09
CA VAL A 28 10.40 0.65 9.44
C VAL A 28 10.32 1.62 8.25
N GLU A 29 11.45 1.92 7.61
CA GLU A 29 11.51 2.83 6.47
C GLU A 29 10.73 2.29 5.26
N ALA A 30 10.85 0.99 4.97
CA ALA A 30 10.06 0.32 3.93
C ALA A 30 8.55 0.37 4.23
N GLY A 31 8.15 0.11 5.48
CA GLY A 31 6.76 0.18 5.91
C GLY A 31 6.16 1.59 5.79
N LEU A 32 6.93 2.62 6.19
CA LEU A 32 6.51 4.02 6.04
C LEU A 32 6.37 4.43 4.57
N ASN A 33 7.30 4.03 3.72
CA ASN A 33 7.22 4.29 2.28
C ASN A 33 5.98 3.64 1.66
N LEU A 34 5.70 2.38 2.00
CA LEU A 34 4.51 1.67 1.54
C LEU A 34 3.23 2.36 2.01
N LEU A 35 3.17 2.78 3.27
CA LEU A 35 2.01 3.50 3.81
C LEU A 35 1.73 4.78 3.03
N VAL A 36 2.76 5.59 2.76
CA VAL A 36 2.63 6.81 1.96
C VAL A 36 2.16 6.49 0.54
N GLN A 37 2.72 5.45 -0.09
CA GLN A 37 2.31 5.03 -1.43
C GLN A 37 0.84 4.64 -1.48
N VAL A 38 0.37 3.81 -0.54
CA VAL A 38 -1.04 3.40 -0.45
C VAL A 38 -1.94 4.62 -0.25
N LYS A 39 -1.57 5.55 0.64
CA LYS A 39 -2.35 6.78 0.85
C LYS A 39 -2.39 7.71 -0.35
N LYS A 40 -1.34 7.75 -1.17
CA LYS A 40 -1.36 8.47 -2.46
C LYS A 40 -2.32 7.81 -3.44
N GLN A 41 -2.29 6.48 -3.55
CA GLN A 41 -3.19 5.73 -4.44
C GLN A 41 -4.66 5.85 -4.03
N GLU A 42 -4.96 5.90 -2.73
CA GLU A 42 -6.32 6.15 -2.23
C GLU A 42 -6.93 7.45 -2.78
N GLN A 43 -6.12 8.45 -3.16
CA GLN A 43 -6.64 9.69 -3.74
C GLN A 43 -7.32 9.47 -5.09
N ILE A 44 -7.01 8.40 -5.82
CA ILE A 44 -7.71 8.02 -7.06
C ILE A 44 -9.21 7.81 -6.78
N LYS A 45 -9.59 7.35 -5.58
CA LYS A 45 -11.00 7.21 -5.20
C LYS A 45 -11.78 8.53 -5.28
N LYS A 46 -11.11 9.69 -5.19
CA LYS A 46 -11.74 11.02 -5.34
C LYS A 46 -12.21 11.31 -6.77
N LEU A 47 -11.73 10.54 -7.75
CA LEU A 47 -12.10 10.65 -9.16
C LEU A 47 -13.34 9.79 -9.50
N ARG A 48 -13.84 8.99 -8.55
CA ARG A 48 -15.05 8.18 -8.73
C ARG A 48 -16.23 9.07 -9.13
N GLY A 49 -16.89 8.73 -10.23
CA GLY A 49 -18.03 9.48 -10.78
C GLY A 49 -17.68 10.82 -11.43
N LYS A 50 -16.41 11.22 -11.46
CA LYS A 50 -15.94 12.46 -12.11
C LYS A 50 -15.31 12.22 -13.48
N LEU A 51 -14.81 11.01 -13.71
CA LEU A 51 -14.21 10.63 -14.98
C LEU A 51 -15.30 10.13 -15.94
N LYS A 52 -15.26 10.61 -17.18
CA LYS A 52 -16.09 10.08 -18.26
C LYS A 52 -15.57 8.69 -18.62
N TRP A 53 -16.44 7.70 -18.51
CA TRP A 53 -16.16 6.34 -18.98
C TRP A 53 -16.64 6.24 -20.43
N ASP A 54 -15.72 5.99 -21.37
CA ASP A 54 -16.03 5.70 -22.76
C ASP A 54 -15.91 4.19 -22.97
N GLY A 55 -17.02 3.47 -22.79
CA GLY A 55 -17.12 2.03 -22.99
C GLY A 55 -18.56 1.54 -22.78
N ASP A 56 -18.98 0.55 -23.58
CA ASP A 56 -20.30 -0.07 -23.46
C ASP A 56 -20.25 -1.23 -22.46
N LEU A 57 -20.89 -1.03 -21.30
CA LEU A 57 -20.92 -2.02 -20.22
C LEU A 57 -21.72 -3.27 -20.58
N GLU A 58 -22.72 -3.16 -21.45
CA GLU A 58 -23.56 -4.29 -21.86
C GLU A 58 -22.81 -5.19 -22.84
N ALA A 59 -22.05 -4.58 -23.77
CA ALA A 59 -21.15 -5.32 -24.67
C ALA A 59 -20.06 -6.08 -23.91
N MET A 60 -19.52 -5.52 -22.82
CA MET A 60 -18.46 -6.16 -22.01
C MET A 60 -18.95 -7.30 -21.11
N ARG A 61 -20.25 -7.34 -20.79
CA ARG A 61 -20.86 -8.38 -19.92
C ARG A 61 -21.46 -9.54 -20.70
N SER A 62 -21.52 -9.42 -22.02
CA SER A 62 -22.03 -10.47 -22.88
C SER A 62 -20.93 -11.52 -23.07
N ASP A 63 -20.82 -12.44 -22.12
CA ASP A 63 -20.18 -13.74 -22.36
C ASP A 63 -21.08 -14.50 -23.35
N GLN A 64 -20.68 -14.58 -24.62
CA GLN A 64 -21.16 -15.63 -25.52
C GLN A 64 -20.29 -16.87 -25.40
#